data_AF-C6RI07-F1
#
_entry.id   AF-C6RI07-F1
#
_cell.length_a   1.000
_cell.length_b   1.000
_cell.length_c   1.000
_cell.angle_alpha   90.00
_cell.angle_beta   90.00
_cell.angle_gamma   90.00
#
_symmetry.space_group_name_H-M   'P 1'
#
loop_
_entity.id
_entity.type
_entity.pdbx_description
1 polymer ?
#
loop_
_entity_poly.entity_id
_entity_poly.type
_entity_poly.pdbx_seq_one_letter_code
_entity_poly.pdbx_strand_id
1 'polypeptide(L)'
;MQKFKKYLRIFIISFLFALHALVFTAINYAFPHYDEAIITGGEVKRMDKDGFIDAQNPADGPTRDVYFIYTRELNGTKVMPYRNEDTGWGLSLYFKFNSADVQAAAQSLVGEGRAQIKYYGWRIAMFDMFRNAVSVKKLKEGETRANPISSYIFYALTAVSFVVCATFVRRKFKDEPSSNL
;
A
#
# COMPACT_ATOMS: atom_id res chain seq x y z
N MET A 1 14.16 12.31 41.26
CA MET A 1 13.16 12.79 40.27
C MET A 1 13.73 13.05 38.87
N GLN A 2 14.91 13.66 38.70
CA GLN A 2 15.42 14.04 37.37
C GLN A 2 15.73 12.87 36.43
N LYS A 3 16.34 11.78 36.94
CA LYS A 3 16.56 10.54 36.17
C LYS A 3 15.25 9.93 35.66
N PHE A 4 14.21 9.92 36.50
CA PHE A 4 12.87 9.43 36.12
C PHE A 4 12.25 10.27 34.99
N LYS A 5 12.27 11.62 35.11
CA LYS A 5 11.81 12.52 34.04
C LYS A 5 12.55 12.28 32.72
N LYS A 6 13.87 12.04 32.76
CA LYS A 6 14.68 11.72 31.58
C LYS A 6 14.24 10.41 30.90
N TYR A 7 14.10 9.33 31.67
CA TYR A 7 13.68 8.03 31.13
C TYR A 7 12.25 8.06 30.61
N LEU A 8 11.34 8.72 31.33
CA LEU A 8 9.95 8.90 30.89
C LEU A 8 9.88 9.68 29.56
N ARG A 9 10.66 10.76 29.41
CA ARG A 9 10.74 11.51 28.14
C ARG A 9 11.23 10.64 26.99
N ILE A 10 12.27 9.84 27.20
CA ILE A 10 12.81 8.92 26.18
C ILE A 10 11.75 7.90 25.80
N PHE A 11 11.10 7.29 26.78
CA PHE A 11 10.03 6.32 26.55
C PHE A 11 8.89 6.92 25.71
N ILE A 12 8.40 8.12 26.04
CA ILE A 12 7.34 8.80 25.29
C ILE A 12 7.77 9.08 23.85
N ILE A 13 8.98 9.58 23.63
CA ILE A 13 9.48 9.87 22.27
C ILE A 13 9.63 8.58 21.46
N SER A 14 10.15 7.50 22.06
CA SER A 14 10.25 6.20 21.39
C SER A 14 8.88 5.63 21.04
N PHE A 15 7.91 5.74 21.94
CA PHE A 15 6.53 5.34 21.67
C PHE A 15 5.90 6.16 20.53
N LEU A 16 6.08 7.48 20.55
CA LEU A 16 5.63 8.35 19.46
C LEU A 16 6.29 7.97 18.12
N PHE A 17 7.58 7.67 18.13
CA PHE A 17 8.28 7.22 16.93
C PHE A 17 7.68 5.92 16.39
N ALA A 18 7.47 4.92 17.25
CA ALA A 18 6.85 3.66 16.85
C ALA A 18 5.43 3.86 16.28
N LEU A 19 4.63 4.73 16.88
CA LEU A 19 3.30 5.09 16.38
C LEU A 19 3.37 5.73 14.99
N HIS A 20 4.27 6.68 14.76
CA HIS A 20 4.42 7.34 13.46
C HIS A 20 5.01 6.39 12.39
N ALA A 21 5.90 5.48 12.78
CA ALA A 21 6.41 4.44 11.89
C ALA A 21 5.27 3.49 11.46
N LEU A 22 4.35 3.14 12.36
CA LEU A 22 3.15 2.36 12.04
C LEU A 22 2.25 3.12 11.04
N VAL A 23 1.99 4.40 11.28
CA VAL A 23 1.20 5.25 10.36
C VAL A 23 1.88 5.36 8.98
N PHE A 24 3.20 5.58 8.94
CA PHE A 24 3.97 5.61 7.69
C PHE A 24 3.83 4.30 6.90
N THR A 25 3.93 3.17 7.61
CA THR A 25 3.78 1.83 7.03
C THR A 25 2.35 1.61 6.51
N ALA A 26 1.34 2.03 7.27
CA ALA A 26 -0.05 1.97 6.85
C ALA A 26 -0.32 2.81 5.59
N ILE A 27 0.27 4.01 5.49
CA ILE A 27 0.21 4.83 4.27
C ILE A 27 0.87 4.07 3.12
N ASN A 28 2.07 3.50 3.31
CA ASN A 28 2.74 2.74 2.25
C ASN A 28 1.94 1.53 1.76
N TYR A 29 1.27 0.82 2.67
CA TYR A 29 0.43 -0.29 2.30
C TYR A 29 -0.86 0.16 1.61
N ALA A 30 -1.52 1.19 2.14
CA ALA A 30 -2.87 1.55 1.74
C ALA A 30 -2.95 2.58 0.61
N PHE A 31 -1.91 3.37 0.31
CA PHE A 31 -1.95 4.43 -0.69
C PHE A 31 -1.47 3.99 -2.08
N PRO A 32 -1.86 4.69 -3.16
CA PRO A 32 -1.60 4.21 -4.50
C PRO A 32 -0.12 4.37 -4.85
N HIS A 33 0.38 3.38 -5.55
CA HIS A 33 1.69 3.30 -6.16
C HIS A 33 1.53 3.02 -7.65
N TYR A 34 2.58 3.29 -8.42
CA TYR A 34 2.56 3.15 -9.87
C TYR A 34 3.75 2.30 -10.32
N ASP A 35 3.43 1.19 -10.96
CA ASP A 35 4.40 0.34 -11.62
C ASP A 35 4.32 0.50 -13.13
N GLU A 36 5.44 0.20 -13.76
CA GLU A 36 5.56 0.12 -15.20
C GLU A 36 5.96 -1.29 -15.58
N ALA A 37 5.14 -1.97 -16.37
CA ALA A 37 5.32 -3.37 -16.72
C ALA A 37 4.65 -3.70 -18.06
N ILE A 38 4.94 -4.89 -18.57
CA ILE A 38 4.27 -5.45 -19.75
C ILE A 38 3.23 -6.44 -19.26
N ILE A 39 1.98 -6.27 -19.68
CA ILE A 39 0.89 -7.19 -19.35
C ILE A 39 1.00 -8.43 -20.24
N THR A 40 1.04 -9.59 -19.62
CA THR A 40 1.24 -10.88 -20.31
C THR A 40 -0.03 -11.72 -20.37
N GLY A 41 -1.06 -11.34 -19.60
CA GLY A 41 -2.35 -12.01 -19.57
C GLY A 41 -3.05 -11.79 -18.24
N GLY A 42 -4.05 -12.63 -17.97
CA GLY A 42 -4.73 -12.66 -16.69
C GLY A 42 -5.67 -13.85 -16.58
N GLU A 43 -6.18 -14.06 -15.39
CA GLU A 43 -7.13 -15.12 -15.09
C GLU A 43 -8.21 -14.62 -14.13
N VAL A 44 -9.27 -15.40 -13.96
CA VAL A 44 -10.30 -15.18 -12.95
C VAL A 44 -10.35 -16.41 -12.07
N LYS A 45 -10.29 -16.20 -10.75
CA LYS A 45 -10.40 -17.27 -9.75
C LYS A 45 -11.56 -16.97 -8.83
N ARG A 46 -12.34 -18.01 -8.50
CA ARG A 46 -13.36 -17.90 -7.46
C ARG A 46 -12.71 -18.04 -6.09
N MET A 47 -13.11 -17.17 -5.18
CA MET A 47 -12.69 -17.18 -3.79
C MET A 47 -13.90 -17.09 -2.86
N ASP A 48 -13.82 -17.74 -1.71
CA ASP A 48 -14.77 -17.59 -0.61
C ASP A 48 -14.08 -16.94 0.60
N LYS A 49 -14.65 -17.09 1.81
CA LYS A 49 -14.10 -16.54 3.05
C LYS A 49 -12.74 -17.16 3.42
N ASP A 50 -12.47 -18.38 2.98
CA ASP A 50 -11.30 -19.17 3.40
C ASP A 50 -10.16 -19.11 2.36
N GLY A 51 -10.45 -18.68 1.12
CA GLY A 51 -9.43 -18.39 0.13
C GLY A 51 -9.85 -18.80 -1.27
N PHE A 52 -8.89 -19.27 -2.07
CA PHE A 52 -9.19 -19.86 -3.37
C PHE A 52 -10.04 -21.11 -3.21
N ILE A 53 -11.00 -21.29 -4.11
CA ILE A 53 -11.79 -22.50 -4.16
C ILE A 53 -11.01 -23.52 -5.00
N ASP A 54 -10.61 -24.62 -4.37
CA ASP A 54 -9.89 -25.72 -5.00
C ASP A 54 -10.28 -27.07 -4.38
N ALA A 55 -9.54 -28.13 -4.66
CA ALA A 55 -9.84 -29.45 -4.12
C ALA A 55 -9.62 -29.53 -2.60
N GLN A 56 -8.74 -28.69 -2.06
CA GLN A 56 -8.41 -28.62 -0.63
C GLN A 56 -9.33 -27.65 0.13
N ASN A 57 -9.88 -26.64 -0.55
CA ASN A 57 -10.89 -25.72 -0.03
C ASN A 57 -12.14 -25.72 -0.93
N PRO A 58 -13.08 -26.66 -0.71
CA PRO A 58 -14.38 -26.65 -1.40
C PRO A 58 -15.17 -25.38 -1.06
N ALA A 59 -15.98 -24.91 -2.00
CA ALA A 59 -16.75 -23.68 -1.84
C ALA A 59 -17.63 -23.71 -0.58
N ASP A 60 -17.41 -22.77 0.34
CA ASP A 60 -18.21 -22.61 1.56
C ASP A 60 -18.82 -21.20 1.65
N GLY A 61 -20.09 -21.10 1.27
CA GLY A 61 -20.88 -19.87 1.34
C GLY A 61 -20.73 -18.95 0.12
N PRO A 62 -20.93 -17.62 0.29
CA PRO A 62 -20.86 -16.66 -0.81
C PRO A 62 -19.46 -16.64 -1.43
N THR A 63 -19.42 -16.73 -2.75
CA THR A 63 -18.18 -16.67 -3.53
C THR A 63 -18.07 -15.34 -4.25
N ARG A 64 -16.83 -14.93 -4.53
CA ARG A 64 -16.52 -13.75 -5.32
C ARG A 64 -15.49 -14.09 -6.39
N ASP A 65 -15.62 -13.42 -7.52
CA ASP A 65 -14.65 -13.53 -8.60
C ASP A 65 -13.49 -12.57 -8.33
N VAL A 66 -12.28 -13.12 -8.36
CA VAL A 66 -11.03 -12.41 -8.13
C VAL A 66 -10.22 -12.47 -9.41
N TYR A 67 -10.06 -11.30 -10.03
CA TYR A 67 -9.28 -11.17 -11.24
C TYR A 67 -7.80 -11.08 -10.90
N PHE A 68 -6.96 -11.73 -11.71
CA PHE A 68 -5.51 -11.58 -11.67
C PHE A 68 -5.02 -11.02 -12.99
N ILE A 69 -4.10 -10.08 -12.88
CA ILE A 69 -3.38 -9.47 -14.01
C ILE A 69 -1.93 -9.88 -13.88
N TYR A 70 -1.42 -10.57 -14.89
CA TYR A 70 -0.04 -11.01 -14.93
C TYR A 70 0.81 -10.00 -15.68
N THR A 71 1.93 -9.63 -15.09
CA THR A 71 2.88 -8.74 -15.72
C THR A 71 4.29 -9.28 -15.64
N ARG A 72 5.14 -8.77 -16.53
CA ARG A 72 6.59 -8.90 -16.48
C ARG A 72 7.25 -7.54 -16.53
N GLU A 73 8.45 -7.47 -15.95
CA GLU A 73 9.30 -6.29 -16.05
C GLU A 73 9.70 -5.99 -17.50
N LEU A 74 9.98 -4.72 -17.78
CA LEU A 74 10.35 -4.24 -19.12
C LEU A 74 11.64 -4.86 -19.62
N ASN A 75 12.69 -4.79 -18.80
CA ASN A 75 14.07 -5.14 -19.14
C ASN A 75 14.54 -6.38 -18.38
N GLY A 76 13.63 -7.29 -18.04
CA GLY A 76 13.94 -8.46 -17.22
C GLY A 76 12.91 -9.57 -17.33
N THR A 77 13.14 -10.64 -16.56
CA THR A 77 12.28 -11.83 -16.50
C THR A 77 11.41 -11.87 -15.24
N LYS A 78 11.54 -10.87 -14.36
CA LYS A 78 10.78 -10.81 -13.13
C LYS A 78 9.29 -10.63 -13.46
N VAL A 79 8.49 -11.57 -12.96
CA VAL A 79 7.04 -11.52 -13.07
C VAL A 79 6.41 -10.94 -11.82
N MET A 80 5.28 -10.26 -12.00
CA MET A 80 4.44 -9.84 -10.90
C MET A 80 2.96 -10.08 -11.23
N PRO A 81 2.29 -10.97 -10.50
CA PRO A 81 0.83 -11.00 -10.49
C PRO A 81 0.27 -9.87 -9.60
N TYR A 82 -0.73 -9.18 -10.12
CA TYR A 82 -1.60 -8.28 -9.35
C TYR A 82 -2.96 -8.95 -9.20
N ARG A 83 -3.54 -8.82 -8.00
CA ARG A 83 -4.97 -9.07 -7.81
C ARG A 83 -5.74 -7.85 -8.28
N ASN A 84 -6.96 -8.03 -8.74
CA ASN A 84 -7.84 -6.96 -9.17
C ASN A 84 -9.24 -7.27 -8.62
N GLU A 85 -9.52 -6.80 -7.42
CA GLU A 85 -10.78 -7.00 -6.72
C GLU A 85 -11.43 -5.65 -6.42
N ASP A 86 -12.75 -5.64 -6.33
CA ASP A 86 -13.50 -4.47 -5.87
C ASP A 86 -13.27 -4.27 -4.37
N THR A 87 -12.91 -3.05 -3.99
CA THR A 87 -12.71 -2.73 -2.57
C THR A 87 -14.03 -2.53 -1.85
N GLY A 88 -15.08 -2.26 -2.61
CA GLY A 88 -16.41 -1.98 -2.08
C GLY A 88 -16.40 -0.83 -1.09
N TRP A 89 -17.20 -0.99 -0.04
CA TRP A 89 -17.35 -0.07 1.08
C TRP A 89 -16.42 -0.41 2.27
N GLY A 90 -15.45 -1.29 2.05
CA GLY A 90 -14.52 -1.73 3.09
C GLY A 90 -13.51 -0.66 3.50
N LEU A 91 -12.60 -1.03 4.40
CA LEU A 91 -11.63 -0.11 5.01
C LEU A 91 -10.56 0.41 4.03
N SER A 92 -10.42 -0.23 2.86
CA SER A 92 -9.67 0.33 1.73
C SER A 92 -10.54 1.42 1.07
N LEU A 93 -10.33 2.68 1.48
CA LEU A 93 -11.06 3.91 1.08
C LEU A 93 -11.06 4.24 -0.44
N TYR A 94 -10.80 3.27 -1.32
CA TYR A 94 -10.75 3.45 -2.76
C TYR A 94 -12.09 3.43 -3.45
N PHE A 95 -13.14 2.88 -2.81
CA PHE A 95 -14.49 2.76 -3.40
C PHE A 95 -14.46 2.26 -4.84
N LYS A 96 -13.67 1.21 -5.08
CA LYS A 96 -13.50 0.60 -6.39
C LYS A 96 -14.58 -0.45 -6.61
N PHE A 97 -15.31 -0.32 -7.71
CA PHE A 97 -16.43 -1.18 -8.14
C PHE A 97 -16.35 -1.56 -9.63
N ASN A 98 -15.19 -1.36 -10.25
CA ASN A 98 -14.96 -1.53 -11.69
C ASN A 98 -13.85 -2.57 -11.98
N SER A 99 -13.71 -3.58 -11.12
CA SER A 99 -12.71 -4.65 -11.30
C SER A 99 -12.80 -5.32 -12.68
N ALA A 100 -14.01 -5.62 -13.16
CA ALA A 100 -14.24 -6.21 -14.48
C ALA A 100 -13.75 -5.30 -15.62
N ASP A 101 -14.00 -3.98 -15.55
CA ASP A 101 -13.54 -3.03 -16.57
C ASP A 101 -12.01 -2.92 -16.58
N VAL A 102 -11.39 -2.89 -15.39
CA VAL A 102 -9.93 -2.88 -15.25
C VAL A 102 -9.34 -4.17 -15.82
N GLN A 103 -10.01 -5.30 -15.64
CA GLN A 103 -9.59 -6.57 -16.22
C GLN A 103 -9.67 -6.53 -17.75
N ALA A 104 -10.80 -6.06 -18.31
CA ALA A 104 -10.98 -5.94 -19.75
C ALA A 104 -9.91 -5.01 -20.36
N ALA A 105 -9.64 -3.87 -19.72
CA ALA A 105 -8.58 -2.96 -20.11
C ALA A 105 -7.18 -3.59 -19.99
N ALA A 106 -6.95 -4.49 -19.04
CA ALA A 106 -5.67 -5.19 -18.93
C ALA A 106 -5.50 -6.20 -20.09
N GLN A 107 -6.55 -6.95 -20.42
CA GLN A 107 -6.52 -7.93 -21.50
C GLN A 107 -6.33 -7.27 -22.87
N SER A 108 -6.93 -6.10 -23.10
CA SER A 108 -6.73 -5.36 -24.36
C SER A 108 -5.31 -4.81 -24.54
N LEU A 109 -4.48 -4.82 -23.48
CA LEU A 109 -3.09 -4.37 -23.50
C LEU A 109 -2.07 -5.52 -23.58
N VAL A 110 -2.52 -6.77 -23.68
CA VAL A 110 -1.62 -7.92 -23.85
C VAL A 110 -0.93 -7.81 -25.21
N GLY A 111 0.41 -7.77 -25.21
CA GLY A 111 1.20 -7.60 -26.43
C GLY A 111 1.30 -6.17 -26.95
N GLU A 112 0.62 -5.20 -26.32
CA GLU A 112 0.62 -3.79 -26.73
C GLU A 112 1.83 -2.98 -26.22
N GLY A 113 2.72 -3.62 -25.46
CA GLY A 113 3.94 -3.01 -24.93
C GLY A 113 3.82 -2.53 -23.49
N ARG A 114 4.29 -1.29 -23.24
CA ARG A 114 4.44 -0.72 -21.89
C ARG A 114 3.09 -0.31 -21.32
N ALA A 115 2.78 -0.77 -20.12
CA ALA A 115 1.61 -0.38 -19.37
C ALA A 115 1.99 0.15 -17.98
N GLN A 116 1.25 1.15 -17.55
CA GLN A 116 1.25 1.62 -16.17
C GLN A 116 0.15 0.91 -15.40
N ILE A 117 0.51 0.35 -14.24
CA ILE A 117 -0.43 -0.24 -13.30
C ILE A 117 -0.45 0.62 -12.04
N LYS A 118 -1.59 1.21 -11.74
CA LYS A 118 -1.85 1.84 -10.43
C LYS A 118 -2.29 0.74 -9.47
N TYR A 119 -1.64 0.61 -8.33
CA TYR A 119 -1.94 -0.44 -7.35
C TYR A 119 -1.77 0.05 -5.91
N TYR A 120 -2.22 -0.74 -4.94
CA TYR A 120 -1.84 -0.61 -3.53
C TYR A 120 -1.60 -1.98 -2.91
N GLY A 121 -1.10 -2.01 -1.68
CA GLY A 121 -0.73 -3.22 -0.96
C GLY A 121 0.63 -3.77 -1.36
N TRP A 122 0.97 -4.92 -0.77
CA TRP A 122 2.26 -5.57 -0.95
C TRP A 122 2.11 -6.95 -1.58
N ARG A 123 3.20 -7.39 -2.23
CA ARG A 123 3.34 -8.79 -2.65
C ARG A 123 4.13 -9.53 -1.58
N ILE A 124 3.49 -10.47 -0.89
CA ILE A 124 4.16 -11.38 0.05
C ILE A 124 3.75 -12.81 -0.30
N ALA A 125 4.64 -13.53 -1.00
CA ALA A 125 4.34 -14.85 -1.56
C ALA A 125 3.99 -15.89 -0.48
N MET A 126 4.68 -15.86 0.66
CA MET A 126 4.47 -16.79 1.77
C MET A 126 3.06 -16.73 2.38
N PHE A 127 2.39 -15.58 2.27
CA PHE A 127 1.05 -15.37 2.83
C PHE A 127 -0.01 -15.17 1.75
N ASP A 128 0.30 -15.54 0.50
CA ASP A 128 -0.60 -15.35 -0.63
C ASP A 128 -1.14 -13.91 -0.79
N MET A 129 -0.34 -12.92 -0.36
CA MET A 129 -0.71 -11.52 -0.44
C MET A 129 -0.30 -10.96 -1.79
N PHE A 130 -1.25 -10.38 -2.51
CA PHE A 130 -1.03 -9.73 -3.79
C PHE A 130 -1.36 -8.25 -3.71
N ARG A 131 -0.67 -7.48 -4.57
CA ARG A 131 -0.95 -6.06 -4.78
C ARG A 131 -2.29 -5.93 -5.50
N ASN A 132 -3.17 -5.07 -5.03
CA ASN A 132 -4.47 -4.85 -5.67
C ASN A 132 -4.35 -3.76 -6.73
N ALA A 133 -4.60 -4.10 -8.00
CA ALA A 133 -4.66 -3.18 -9.11
C ALA A 133 -5.92 -2.31 -9.02
N VAL A 134 -5.73 -1.02 -9.23
CA VAL A 134 -6.77 0.01 -9.20
C VAL A 134 -7.10 0.45 -10.61
N SER A 135 -6.10 0.62 -11.47
CA SER A 135 -6.28 0.92 -12.88
C SER A 135 -5.07 0.50 -13.71
N VAL A 136 -5.30 0.29 -15.00
CA VAL A 136 -4.28 0.02 -16.01
C VAL A 136 -4.38 1.02 -17.15
N LYS A 137 -3.24 1.44 -17.69
CA LYS A 137 -3.17 2.39 -18.80
C LYS A 137 -1.98 2.06 -19.70
N LYS A 138 -2.16 2.10 -21.02
CA LYS A 138 -1.03 2.04 -21.97
C LYS A 138 -0.17 3.29 -21.83
N LEU A 139 1.15 3.13 -21.72
CA LEU A 139 2.08 4.24 -21.80
C LEU A 139 2.51 4.44 -23.25
N LYS A 140 2.45 5.68 -23.71
CA LYS A 140 2.98 6.06 -25.02
C LYS A 140 4.52 6.04 -24.99
N GLU A 141 5.12 6.03 -26.17
CA GLU A 141 6.56 6.22 -26.30
C GLU A 141 6.98 7.56 -25.66
N GLY A 142 8.05 7.53 -24.85
CA GLY A 142 8.50 8.69 -24.07
C GLY A 142 7.63 9.07 -22.86
N GLU A 143 6.45 8.47 -22.67
CA GLU A 143 5.63 8.72 -21.48
C GLU A 143 6.23 8.04 -20.25
N THR A 144 6.37 8.80 -19.16
CA THR A 144 6.83 8.30 -17.87
C THR A 144 5.66 7.91 -16.99
N ARG A 145 5.86 6.92 -16.12
CA ARG A 145 4.87 6.57 -15.10
C ARG A 145 4.52 7.76 -14.19
N ALA A 146 3.29 7.76 -13.68
CA ALA A 146 2.82 8.74 -12.72
C ALA A 146 3.49 8.59 -11.35
N ASN A 147 3.54 9.69 -10.60
CA ASN A 147 4.07 9.74 -9.24
C ASN A 147 2.95 9.60 -8.20
N PRO A 148 3.19 8.92 -7.07
CA PRO A 148 2.22 8.77 -5.99
C PRO A 148 2.15 10.03 -5.11
N ILE A 149 1.65 11.13 -5.67
CA ILE A 149 1.63 12.45 -5.02
C ILE A 149 0.88 12.42 -3.69
N SER A 150 -0.26 11.73 -3.62
CA SER A 150 -1.02 11.60 -2.37
C SER A 150 -0.19 10.94 -1.27
N SER A 151 0.51 9.84 -1.56
CA SER A 151 1.41 9.18 -0.61
C SER A 151 2.48 10.13 -0.09
N TYR A 152 3.10 10.92 -0.97
CA TYR A 152 4.14 11.90 -0.57
C TYR A 152 3.60 12.98 0.36
N ILE A 153 2.39 13.50 0.11
CA ILE A 153 1.75 14.47 0.99
C ILE A 153 1.53 13.86 2.38
N PHE A 154 0.98 12.65 2.47
CA PHE A 154 0.71 12.00 3.76
C PHE A 154 1.99 11.58 4.50
N TYR A 155 3.06 11.23 3.79
CA TYR A 155 4.38 11.04 4.40
C TYR A 155 4.92 12.33 5.00
N ALA A 156 4.84 13.45 4.27
CA ALA A 156 5.26 14.74 4.76
C ALA A 156 4.45 15.17 6.00
N LEU A 157 3.13 15.00 5.97
CA LEU A 157 2.26 15.29 7.12
C LEU A 157 2.60 14.44 8.34
N THR A 158 2.88 13.14 8.14
CA THR A 158 3.29 12.23 9.20
C THR A 158 4.63 12.66 9.81
N ALA A 159 5.60 13.03 8.99
CA ALA A 159 6.90 13.52 9.45
C ALA A 159 6.78 14.84 10.24
N VAL A 160 6.00 15.80 9.72
CA VAL A 160 5.75 17.08 10.41
C VAL A 160 5.04 16.85 11.75
N SER A 161 4.01 16.00 11.77
CA SER A 161 3.28 15.64 13.00
C SER A 161 4.22 15.06 14.06
N PHE A 162 5.12 14.15 13.66
CA PHE A 162 6.13 13.59 14.56
C PHE A 162 7.03 14.68 15.15
N VAL A 163 7.55 15.58 14.31
CA VAL A 163 8.43 16.67 14.75
C VAL A 163 7.71 17.60 15.73
N VAL A 164 6.46 17.94 15.46
CA VAL A 164 5.63 18.79 16.35
C VAL A 164 5.43 18.09 17.70
N CYS A 165 4.99 16.83 17.71
CA CYS A 165 4.77 16.06 18.93
C CYS A 165 6.07 15.87 19.74
N ALA A 166 7.17 15.50 19.08
CA ALA A 166 8.46 15.32 19.72
C ALA A 166 8.99 16.65 20.31
N THR A 167 8.80 17.77 19.61
CA THR A 167 9.18 19.09 20.09
C THR A 167 8.34 19.51 21.29
N PHE A 168 7.02 19.28 21.25
CA PHE A 168 6.13 19.55 22.38
C PHE A 168 6.53 18.75 23.63
N VAL A 169 6.80 17.46 23.49
CA VAL A 169 7.30 16.62 24.58
C VAL A 169 8.65 17.15 25.10
N ARG A 170 9.60 17.47 24.22
CA ARG A 170 10.89 18.03 24.65
C ARG A 170 10.74 19.34 25.43
N ARG A 171 9.82 20.22 25.03
CA ARG A 171 9.54 21.50 25.72
C ARG A 171 8.92 21.28 27.10
N LYS A 172 7.97 20.34 27.23
CA LYS A 172 7.30 20.04 28.51
C LYS A 172 8.24 19.41 29.55
N PHE A 173 9.28 18.72 29.11
CA PHE A 173 10.30 18.09 29.96
C PHE A 173 11.62 18.87 30.02
N LYS A 174 11.63 20.16 29.65
CA LYS A 174 12.78 21.05 29.87
C LYS A 174 12.80 21.41 31.36
N ASP A 175 13.88 21.07 32.07
CA ASP A 175 14.05 21.49 33.46
C ASP A 175 14.19 23.03 33.48
N GLU A 176 13.49 23.71 34.41
CA GLU A 176 13.76 25.13 34.69
C GLU A 176 15.22 25.27 35.14
N PRO A 177 15.95 26.32 34.70
CA PRO A 177 17.29 26.56 35.21
C PRO A 177 17.18 26.69 36.73
N SER A 178 17.96 25.91 37.47
CA SER A 178 18.08 26.06 38.92
C SER A 178 18.45 27.51 39.21
N SER A 179 17.51 28.29 39.73
CA SER A 179 17.76 29.60 40.29
C SER A 179 18.59 29.40 41.56
N ASN A 180 19.89 29.20 41.38
CA ASN A 180 20.87 29.36 42.44
C ASN A 180 21.40 30.78 42.33
N LEU A 181 20.60 31.73 42.84
CA LEU A 181 21.03 33.04 43.35
C LEU A 181 20.08 33.41 44.49
#